data_AF-A0A8X6WD87-F1
#
_entry.id   AF-A0A8X6WD87-F1
#
_cell.length_a   1.000
_cell.length_b   1.000
_cell.length_c   1.000
_cell.angle_alpha   90.00
_cell.angle_beta   90.00
_cell.angle_gamma   90.00
#
_symmetry.space_group_name_H-M   'P 1'
#
loop_
_entity.id
_entity.type
_entity.pdbx_description
1 polymer ?
#
loop_
_entity_poly.entity_id
_entity_poly.type
_entity_poly.pdbx_seq_one_letter_code
_entity_poly.pdbx_strand_id
1 'polypeptide(L)'
;MTMPDTILPQNLIRSFRWEQIDQTPYSPDLAPSDFHLFRYLKEFLGGKRFDTADEVKEEVQDWLSSQAADVYNLGIQKLAERYDKCLNKYGNNVEN
;
A
#
# COMPACT_ATOMS: atom_id res chain seq x y z
N MET A 1 -22.08 5.66 -16.54
CA MET A 1 -22.66 5.91 -15.21
C MET A 1 -21.51 6.26 -14.28
N THR A 2 -21.19 7.54 -14.13
CA THR A 2 -20.09 8.01 -13.27
C THR A 2 -20.57 8.06 -11.81
N MET A 3 -19.88 7.33 -10.93
CA MET A 3 -20.15 7.32 -9.48
C MET A 3 -19.90 8.74 -8.92
N PRO A 4 -20.90 9.39 -8.29
CA PRO A 4 -20.83 10.80 -7.89
C PRO A 4 -19.77 11.10 -6.81
N ASP A 5 -19.26 10.07 -6.12
CA ASP A 5 -18.25 10.23 -5.05
C ASP A 5 -16.82 10.44 -5.56
N THR A 6 -16.59 10.34 -6.87
CA THR A 6 -15.23 10.41 -7.46
C THR A 6 -14.71 11.84 -7.66
N ILE A 7 -15.58 12.85 -7.58
CA ILE A 7 -15.26 14.23 -7.99
C ILE A 7 -14.44 14.99 -6.94
N LEU A 8 -14.67 14.73 -5.64
CA LEU A 8 -13.93 15.40 -4.56
C LEU A 8 -12.46 14.96 -4.48
N PRO A 9 -12.12 13.66 -4.58
CA PRO A 9 -10.73 13.21 -4.53
C PRO A 9 -9.88 13.66 -5.74
N GLN A 10 -10.42 13.60 -6.96
CA GLN A 10 -9.67 13.93 -8.18
C GLN A 10 -9.30 15.41 -8.27
N ASN A 11 -10.21 16.30 -7.88
CA ASN A 11 -9.94 17.74 -7.85
C ASN A 11 -8.84 18.09 -6.83
N LEU A 12 -8.77 17.36 -5.71
CA LEU A 12 -7.74 17.54 -4.69
C LEU A 12 -6.36 17.06 -5.17
N ILE A 13 -6.31 15.90 -5.83
CA ILE A 13 -5.06 15.41 -6.46
C ILE A 13 -4.54 16.44 -7.46
N ARG A 14 -5.43 17.00 -8.28
CA ARG A 14 -5.08 18.03 -9.27
C ARG A 14 -4.64 19.34 -8.62
N SER A 15 -5.26 19.76 -7.52
CA SER A 15 -4.89 21.01 -6.83
C SER A 15 -3.51 20.91 -6.18
N PHE A 16 -3.17 19.74 -5.63
CA PHE A 16 -1.82 19.44 -5.13
C PHE A 16 -0.80 19.15 -6.23
N ARG A 17 -1.24 19.05 -7.49
CA ARG A 17 -0.42 18.69 -8.66
C ARG A 17 0.29 17.34 -8.50
N TRP A 18 -0.35 16.40 -7.83
CA TRP A 18 0.18 15.05 -7.72
C TRP A 18 -0.07 14.27 -9.00
N GLU A 19 0.94 13.52 -9.43
CA GLU A 19 0.82 12.56 -10.51
C GLU A 19 0.20 11.28 -9.96
N GLN A 20 -0.84 10.79 -10.64
CA GLN A 20 -1.47 9.52 -10.29
C GLN A 20 -0.85 8.43 -11.16
N ILE A 21 -0.25 7.43 -10.51
CA ILE A 21 0.27 6.26 -11.20
C ILE A 21 -0.91 5.36 -11.57
N ASP A 22 -1.00 4.97 -12.85
CA ASP A 22 -2.00 4.04 -13.32
C ASP A 22 -1.83 2.67 -12.63
N GLN A 23 -2.91 2.21 -12.00
CA GLN A 23 -2.98 0.90 -11.37
C GLN A 23 -4.02 0.08 -12.12
N THR A 24 -3.63 -1.11 -12.56
CA THR A 24 -4.57 -2.06 -13.15
C THR A 24 -5.62 -2.47 -12.10
N PRO A 25 -6.89 -2.67 -12.50
CA PRO A 25 -7.92 -3.12 -11.58
C PRO A 25 -7.48 -4.41 -10.87
N TYR A 26 -7.62 -4.46 -9.54
CA TYR A 26 -7.30 -5.63 -8.70
C TYR A 26 -5.85 -6.11 -8.76
N SER A 27 -4.87 -5.20 -8.67
CA SER A 27 -3.44 -5.55 -8.57
C SER A 27 -2.85 -5.25 -7.18
N PRO A 28 -3.23 -5.99 -6.13
CA PRO A 28 -2.66 -5.82 -4.79
C PRO A 28 -1.13 -6.02 -4.79
N ASP A 29 -0.60 -6.75 -5.78
CA ASP A 29 0.83 -6.89 -5.98
C ASP A 29 1.56 -5.59 -6.35
N LEU A 30 0.84 -4.57 -6.81
CA LEU A 30 1.40 -3.27 -7.19
C LEU A 30 1.24 -2.20 -6.10
N ALA A 31 0.75 -2.56 -4.91
CA ALA A 31 0.65 -1.65 -3.79
C ALA A 31 1.74 -1.96 -2.73
N PRO A 32 2.76 -1.10 -2.56
CA PRO A 32 3.81 -1.30 -1.55
C PRO A 32 3.28 -1.42 -0.13
N SER A 33 2.14 -0.77 0.15
CA SER A 33 1.43 -0.94 1.41
C SER A 33 1.02 -2.39 1.63
N ASP A 34 0.45 -3.04 0.61
CA ASP A 34 -0.14 -4.37 0.74
C ASP A 34 0.92 -5.48 0.74
N PHE A 35 1.85 -5.46 -0.22
CA PHE A 35 2.81 -6.56 -0.37
C PHE A 35 4.02 -6.46 0.58
N HIS A 36 4.30 -5.28 1.13
CA HIS A 36 5.48 -5.04 1.95
C HIS A 36 5.12 -4.54 3.34
N LEU A 37 4.55 -3.33 3.48
CA LEU A 37 4.35 -2.71 4.80
C LEU A 37 3.36 -3.49 5.69
N PHE A 38 2.18 -3.81 5.15
CA PHE A 38 1.14 -4.52 5.89
C PHE A 38 1.49 -5.97 6.17
N ARG A 39 2.40 -6.57 5.41
CA ARG A 39 2.93 -7.89 5.76
C ARG A 39 3.66 -7.84 7.10
N TYR A 40 4.61 -6.93 7.27
CA TYR A 40 5.34 -6.79 8.53
C TYR A 40 4.44 -6.31 9.67
N LEU A 41 3.50 -5.41 9.39
CA LEU A 41 2.55 -4.95 10.40
C LEU A 41 1.65 -6.11 10.89
N LYS A 42 1.15 -6.96 9.99
CA LYS A 42 0.35 -8.14 10.36
C LYS A 42 1.16 -9.13 11.18
N GLU A 43 2.42 -9.36 10.83
CA GLU A 43 3.34 -10.21 11.62
C GLU A 43 3.54 -9.63 13.03
N PHE A 44 3.71 -8.32 13.16
CA PHE A 44 3.87 -7.63 14.44
C PHE A 44 2.60 -7.62 15.31
N LEU A 45 1.42 -7.43 14.70
CA LEU A 45 0.14 -7.45 15.41
C LEU A 45 -0.34 -8.88 15.70
N GLY A 46 0.27 -9.89 15.07
CA GLY A 46 -0.09 -11.29 15.21
C GLY A 46 -0.08 -11.74 16.67
N GLY A 47 -1.25 -12.21 17.14
CA GLY A 47 -1.41 -12.74 18.50
C GLY A 47 -1.59 -11.68 19.59
N LYS A 48 -1.51 -10.39 19.28
CA LYS A 48 -1.86 -9.32 20.22
C LYS A 48 -3.38 -9.19 20.34
N ARG A 49 -3.86 -8.91 21.55
CA ARG A 49 -5.25 -8.57 21.83
C ARG A 49 -5.27 -7.14 22.36
N PHE A 50 -6.24 -6.38 21.89
CA PHE A 50 -6.45 -5.00 22.28
C PHE A 50 -7.91 -4.87 22.71
N ASP A 51 -8.14 -4.11 23.77
CA ASP A 51 -9.47 -3.92 24.33
C ASP A 51 -10.18 -2.71 23.69
N THR A 52 -9.40 -1.77 23.13
CA THR A 52 -9.91 -0.56 22.50
C THR A 52 -9.28 -0.26 21.13
N ALA A 53 -9.97 0.54 20.32
CA ALA A 53 -9.44 1.00 19.04
C ALA A 53 -8.28 2.00 19.21
N ASP A 54 -8.25 2.73 20.31
CA ASP A 54 -7.17 3.69 20.62
C ASP A 54 -5.86 2.96 20.92
N GLU A 55 -5.91 1.85 21.64
CA GLU A 55 -4.74 0.98 21.86
C GLU A 55 -4.17 0.44 20.54
N VAL A 56 -5.04 -0.02 19.62
CA VAL A 56 -4.59 -0.47 18.30
C VAL A 56 -3.92 0.67 17.53
N LYS A 57 -4.48 1.88 17.60
CA LYS A 57 -3.95 3.05 16.90
C LYS A 57 -2.59 3.45 17.44
N GLU A 58 -2.42 3.51 18.76
CA GLU A 58 -1.15 3.84 19.42
C GLU A 58 -0.08 2.80 19.06
N GLU A 59 -0.39 1.51 19.20
CA GLU A 59 0.55 0.43 18.90
C GLU A 59 1.00 0.44 17.42
N VAL A 60 0.08 0.71 16.49
CA VAL A 60 0.40 0.84 15.06
C VAL A 60 1.26 2.08 14.80
N GLN A 61 0.97 3.21 15.45
CA GLN A 61 1.75 4.45 15.29
C GLN A 61 3.18 4.29 15.82
N ASP A 62 3.34 3.66 16.97
CA ASP A 62 4.65 3.37 17.56
C ASP A 62 5.44 2.40 16.70
N TRP A 63 4.78 1.36 16.19
CA TRP A 63 5.41 0.44 15.26
C TRP A 63 5.90 1.15 13.99
N LEU A 64 5.06 1.96 13.35
CA LEU A 64 5.44 2.70 12.14
C LEU A 64 6.62 3.65 12.41
N SER A 65 6.61 4.32 13.55
CA SER A 65 7.66 5.27 13.95
C SER A 65 8.99 4.58 14.31
N SER A 66 8.94 3.32 14.76
CA SER A 66 10.13 2.53 15.07
C SER A 66 10.78 1.85 13.84
N GLN A 67 10.10 1.81 12.69
CA GLN A 67 10.66 1.19 11.49
C GLN A 67 11.83 1.98 10.93
N ALA A 68 12.90 1.28 10.54
CA ALA A 68 14.02 1.90 9.84
C ALA A 68 13.58 2.44 8.47
N ALA A 69 14.16 3.56 8.04
CA ALA A 69 13.91 4.15 6.72
C ALA A 69 14.09 3.13 5.57
N ASP A 70 15.03 2.20 5.73
CA ASP A 70 15.30 1.15 4.75
C ASP A 70 14.14 0.20 4.52
N VAL A 71 13.28 -0.02 5.53
CA VAL A 71 12.06 -0.83 5.36
C VAL A 71 11.16 -0.15 4.32
N TYR A 72 10.93 1.15 4.44
CA TYR A 72 10.12 1.90 3.48
C TYR A 72 10.79 1.97 2.11
N ASN A 73 12.09 2.29 2.07
CA ASN A 73 12.86 2.37 0.82
C ASN A 73 12.82 1.05 0.04
N LEU A 74 12.99 -0.08 0.72
CA LEU A 74 12.96 -1.40 0.09
C LEU A 74 11.58 -1.71 -0.51
N GLY A 75 10.49 -1.30 0.15
CA GLY A 75 9.13 -1.45 -0.38
C GLY A 75 8.94 -0.67 -1.68
N ILE A 76 9.45 0.57 -1.74
CA ILE A 76 9.40 1.41 -2.94
C ILE A 76 10.31 0.86 -4.06
N GLN A 77 11.51 0.36 -3.75
CA GLN A 77 12.39 -0.24 -4.76
C GLN A 77 11.78 -1.50 -5.37
N LYS A 78 11.18 -2.37 -4.55
CA LYS A 78 10.46 -3.56 -5.02
C LYS A 78 9.28 -3.22 -5.94
N LEU A 79 8.69 -2.04 -5.79
CA LEU A 79 7.62 -1.59 -6.67
C LEU A 79 8.10 -1.51 -8.12
N ALA A 80 9.29 -0.93 -8.36
CA ALA A 80 9.87 -0.82 -9.70
C ALA A 80 10.07 -2.20 -10.35
N GLU A 81 10.62 -3.16 -9.59
CA GLU A 81 10.80 -4.55 -10.07
C GLU A 81 9.47 -5.24 -10.38
N ARG A 82 8.43 -4.98 -9.57
CA ARG A 82 7.11 -5.56 -9.77
C ARG A 82 6.40 -4.96 -10.98
N TYR A 83 6.53 -3.66 -11.20
CA TYR A 83 6.04 -3.00 -12.41
C TYR A 83 6.71 -3.57 -13.66
N ASP A 84 8.04 -3.72 -13.66
CA ASP A 84 8.75 -4.34 -14.78
C ASP A 84 8.26 -5.77 -15.05
N LYS A 85 8.07 -6.58 -14.00
CA LYS A 85 7.49 -7.92 -14.12
C LYS A 85 6.06 -7.91 -14.67
N CYS A 86 5.21 -6.98 -14.25
CA CYS A 86 3.84 -6.83 -14.76
C CYS A 86 3.81 -6.41 -16.24
N LEU A 87 4.72 -5.53 -16.65
CA LEU A 87 4.82 -5.07 -18.04
C LEU A 87 5.41 -6.15 -18.96
N ASN A 88 6.40 -6.91 -18.48
CA ASN A 88 7.05 -7.98 -19.23
C ASN A 88 6.22 -9.28 -19.27
N LYS A 89 5.33 -9.50 -18.30
CA LYS A 89 4.34 -10.58 -18.31
C LYS A 89 3.00 -10.07 -18.83
N TYR A 90 2.87 -9.92 -20.15
CA TYR A 90 1.56 -9.91 -20.78
C TYR A 90 0.85 -11.25 -20.53
N GLY A 91 0.06 -11.34 -19.45
CA GLY A 91 -1.04 -12.30 -19.33
C GLY A 91 -0.84 -13.54 -18.46
N ASN A 92 -0.04 -13.52 -17.39
CA ASN A 92 -0.25 -14.52 -16.34
C ASN A 92 0.04 -13.96 -14.96
N ASN A 93 -1.03 -13.74 -14.20
CA ASN A 93 -0.96 -13.54 -12.75
C ASN A 93 -0.20 -14.74 -12.20
N VAL A 94 0.92 -14.49 -11.52
CA VAL A 94 1.61 -15.54 -10.77
C VAL A 94 0.80 -15.72 -9.50
N GLU A 95 -0.33 -16.41 -9.62
CA GLU A 95 -0.93 -17.11 -8.49
C GLU A 95 0.07 -18.17 -8.04
N ASN A 96 0.38 -18.15 -6.74
CA ASN A 96 1.07 -19.23 -6.06
C ASN A 96 0.11 -19.84 -5.06
#